data_AF-A0A4V1NSB9-F1
#
_entry.id   AF-A0A4V1NSB9-F1
#
_cell.length_a   1.000
_cell.length_b   1.000
_cell.length_c   1.000
_cell.angle_alpha   90.00
_cell.angle_beta   90.00
_cell.angle_gamma   90.00
#
_symmetry.space_group_name_H-M   'P 1'
#
loop_
_entity.id
_entity.type
_entity.pdbx_description
1 polymer ?
#
loop_
_entity_poly.entity_id
_entity_poly.type
_entity_poly.pdbx_seq_one_letter_code
_entity_poly.pdbx_strand_id
1 'polypeptide(L)'
;MYYVPDGTRECGFYECKKCGNRFLSLQTMKKIPCPDCEAEIDYEIGPDESLEDVLDTAELIEKIEGVEEVEKMDALLSLAITGGDDSWI
;
A
#
# COMPACT_ATOMS: atom_id res chain seq x y z
N MET A 1 -3.38 -5.85 -4.62
CA MET A 1 -3.34 -5.81 -3.14
C MET A 1 -1.96 -6.24 -2.69
N TYR A 2 -1.21 -5.33 -2.08
CA TYR A 2 0.06 -5.67 -1.44
C TYR A 2 -0.26 -6.16 -0.02
N TYR A 3 -0.27 -7.48 0.11
CA TYR A 3 -0.37 -8.16 1.39
C TYR A 3 1.02 -8.22 2.00
N VAL A 4 1.13 -7.75 3.25
CA VAL A 4 2.31 -8.01 4.05
C VAL A 4 2.30 -9.48 4.46
N PRO A 5 3.40 -10.22 4.30
CA PRO A 5 3.44 -11.63 4.63
C PRO A 5 3.16 -11.83 6.12
N ASP A 6 2.43 -12.91 6.44
CA ASP A 6 2.11 -13.33 7.79
C ASP A 6 3.39 -13.48 8.63
N GLY A 7 3.43 -12.85 9.81
CA GLY A 7 4.65 -12.74 10.63
C GLY A 7 5.46 -11.46 10.43
N THR A 8 4.98 -10.49 9.63
CA THR A 8 5.58 -9.16 9.49
C THR A 8 5.57 -8.43 10.83
N ARG A 9 6.76 -8.07 11.33
CA ARG A 9 6.94 -7.38 12.62
C ARG A 9 6.71 -5.88 12.55
N GLU A 10 6.95 -5.28 11.40
CA GLU A 10 6.78 -3.86 11.16
C GLU A 10 6.34 -3.64 9.71
N CYS A 11 5.36 -2.78 9.51
CA CYS A 11 4.96 -2.35 8.18
C CYS A 11 4.58 -0.87 8.19
N GLY A 12 4.78 -0.21 7.04
CA GLY A 12 4.27 1.11 6.78
C GLY A 12 2.90 1.03 6.12
N PHE A 13 1.95 1.79 6.63
CA PHE A 13 0.67 2.05 6.00
C PHE A 13 0.80 3.27 5.10
N TYR A 14 0.60 3.06 3.80
CA TYR A 14 0.74 4.08 2.77
C TYR A 14 -0.59 4.38 2.09
N GLU A 15 -0.77 5.65 1.74
CA GLU A 15 -1.87 6.11 0.89
C GLU A 15 -1.30 6.76 -0.36
N CYS A 16 -1.66 6.24 -1.53
CA CYS A 16 -1.36 6.88 -2.79
C CYS A 16 -2.22 8.13 -2.97
N LYS A 17 -1.60 9.30 -3.16
CA LYS A 17 -2.32 10.54 -3.46
C LYS A 17 -2.78 10.64 -4.91
N LYS A 18 -2.20 9.84 -5.81
CA LYS A 18 -2.52 9.83 -7.24
C LYS A 18 -3.78 8.99 -7.51
N CYS A 19 -3.79 7.72 -7.12
CA CYS A 19 -4.94 6.82 -7.33
C CYS A 19 -5.85 6.66 -6.09
N GLY A 20 -5.47 7.16 -4.92
CA GLY A 20 -6.24 6.99 -3.67
C GLY A 20 -6.12 5.60 -3.05
N ASN A 21 -5.28 4.73 -3.61
CA ASN A 21 -5.13 3.36 -3.13
C ASN A 21 -4.37 3.32 -1.80
N ARG A 22 -4.85 2.51 -0.86
CA ARG A 22 -4.25 2.33 0.47
C ARG A 22 -3.67 0.93 0.57
N PHE A 23 -2.41 0.83 0.96
CA PHE A 23 -1.72 -0.43 1.00
C PHE A 23 -0.69 -0.48 2.12
N LEU A 24 -0.37 -1.70 2.55
CA LEU A 24 0.66 -1.98 3.53
C LEU A 24 1.94 -2.36 2.79
N SER A 25 3.08 -1.85 3.25
CA SER A 25 4.39 -2.17 2.71
C SER A 25 5.37 -2.49 3.83
N LEU A 26 6.32 -3.38 3.56
CA LEU A 26 7.43 -3.66 4.48
C LEU A 26 8.41 -2.50 4.57
N GLN A 27 8.35 -1.56 3.63
CA GLN A 27 9.15 -0.35 3.67
C GLN A 27 8.55 0.62 4.71
N THR A 28 9.42 1.33 5.42
CA THR A 28 9.05 2.36 6.41
C THR A 28 9.59 3.73 6.00
N MET A 29 9.83 3.93 4.70
CA MET A 29 10.28 5.20 4.14
C MET A 29 9.14 6.23 4.14
N LYS A 30 9.45 7.53 4.17
CA LYS A 30 8.41 8.58 4.20
C LYS A 30 7.50 8.57 2.96
N LYS A 31 8.06 8.21 1.82
CA LYS A 31 7.38 8.15 0.53
C LYS A 31 7.92 6.95 -0.24
N ILE A 32 7.03 6.28 -0.92
CA ILE A 32 7.35 5.13 -1.76
C ILE A 32 6.55 5.24 -3.06
N PRO A 33 7.01 4.63 -4.15
CA PRO A 33 6.22 4.59 -5.35
C PRO A 33 4.97 3.74 -5.11
N CYS A 34 3.83 4.19 -5.64
CA CYS A 34 2.63 3.36 -5.66
C CYS A 34 2.79 2.30 -6.74
N PRO A 35 2.75 1.01 -6.38
CA PRO A 35 2.96 -0.07 -7.34
C PRO A 35 1.83 -0.18 -8.38
N ASP A 36 0.66 0.36 -8.06
CA ASP A 36 -0.48 0.43 -8.99
C ASP A 36 -0.23 1.49 -10.07
N CYS A 37 0.22 2.68 -9.66
CA CYS A 37 0.62 3.74 -10.59
C CYS A 37 1.90 3.39 -11.37
N GLU A 38 2.85 2.68 -10.77
CA GLU A 38 4.03 2.14 -11.46
C GLU A 38 3.70 0.96 -12.39
N ALA A 39 2.59 0.27 -12.20
CA ALA A 39 2.17 -0.78 -13.14
C ALA A 39 1.48 -0.18 -14.37
N GLU A 40 0.88 1.01 -14.23
CA GLU A 40 0.16 1.73 -15.29
C GLU A 40 1.02 2.77 -16.04
N ILE A 41 2.32 2.91 -15.73
CA ILE A 41 3.21 3.74 -16.56
C ILE A 41 3.36 3.13 -17.94
N ASP A 42 2.65 3.73 -18.89
CA ASP A 42 2.78 3.45 -20.30
C ASP A 42 4.19 3.86 -20.75
N TYR A 43 4.98 2.90 -21.26
CA TYR A 43 6.34 3.15 -21.75
C TYR A 43 6.36 4.05 -23.01
N GLU A 44 5.22 4.58 -23.45
CA GLU A 44 5.08 5.71 -24.39
C GLU A 44 5.17 7.10 -23.74
N ILE A 45 5.67 7.21 -22.50
CA ILE A 45 6.07 8.49 -21.91
C ILE A 45 7.03 9.22 -22.87
N GLY A 46 6.48 10.23 -23.57
CA GLY A 46 7.26 11.19 -24.34
C GLY A 46 8.20 11.96 -23.41
N PRO A 47 9.19 12.69 -23.94
CA PRO A 47 10.25 13.35 -23.14
C PRO A 47 9.79 14.39 -22.10
N ASP A 48 8.48 14.60 -21.93
CA ASP A 48 7.85 15.57 -21.03
C ASP A 48 7.28 14.95 -19.73
N GLU A 49 7.06 13.63 -19.66
CA GLU A 49 6.70 12.98 -18.38
C GLU A 49 7.97 12.53 -17.63
N SER A 50 8.26 13.21 -16.53
CA SER A 50 9.46 12.96 -15.72
C SER A 50 9.24 11.75 -14.80
N LEU A 51 10.22 10.85 -14.73
CA LEU A 51 10.31 9.69 -13.82
C LEU A 51 10.01 10.04 -12.34
N GLU A 52 10.14 11.32 -11.99
CA GLU A 52 9.86 11.84 -10.65
C GLU A 52 8.37 11.77 -10.26
N ASP A 53 7.43 11.76 -11.22
CA ASP A 53 5.98 11.73 -10.93
C ASP A 53 5.47 10.34 -10.50
N VAL A 54 6.30 9.29 -10.59
CA VAL A 54 5.92 7.90 -10.26
C VAL A 54 6.55 7.42 -8.95
N LEU A 55 7.74 7.92 -8.62
CA LEU A 55 8.57 7.48 -7.50
C LEU A 55 8.01 7.86 -6.10
N ASP A 56 7.20 8.92 -6.00
CA ASP A 56 6.77 9.49 -4.72
C ASP A 56 5.24 9.70 -4.65
N THR A 57 4.49 8.78 -5.26
CA THR A 57 3.02 8.88 -5.32
C THR A 57 2.31 8.42 -4.04
N ALA A 58 2.94 7.56 -3.24
CA ALA A 58 2.39 7.07 -1.98
C ALA A 58 3.14 7.65 -0.77
N GLU A 59 2.37 8.22 0.17
CA GLU A 59 2.89 8.81 1.41
C GLU A 59 2.62 7.90 2.59
N LEU A 60 3.62 7.78 3.48
CA LEU A 60 3.49 7.04 4.73
C LEU A 60 2.52 7.79 5.64
N ILE A 61 1.42 7.13 5.98
CA ILE A 61 0.41 7.64 6.91
C ILE A 61 0.80 7.26 8.33
N GLU A 62 1.05 5.97 8.56
CA GLU A 62 1.33 5.44 9.88
C GLU A 62 2.28 4.24 9.78
N LYS A 63 3.16 4.09 10.76
CA LYS A 63 3.98 2.89 10.92
C LYS A 63 3.33 2.00 11.96
N ILE A 64 3.14 0.74 11.60
CA ILE A 64 2.53 -0.27 12.47
C ILE A 64 3.67 -1.18 12.92
N GLU A 65 3.86 -1.28 14.23
CA GLU A 65 4.92 -2.07 14.86
C GLU A 65 4.28 -3.15 15.74
N GLY A 66 4.36 -4.41 15.31
CA GLY A 66 3.78 -5.54 16.04
C GLY A 66 3.03 -6.49 15.11
N VAL A 67 3.41 -7.76 15.12
CA VAL A 67 2.82 -8.80 14.26
C VAL A 67 1.30 -8.87 14.43
N GLU A 68 0.83 -8.85 15.69
CA GLU A 68 -0.61 -8.86 16.00
C GLU A 68 -1.37 -7.63 15.49
N GLU A 69 -0.73 -6.45 15.45
CA GLU A 69 -1.36 -5.23 14.95
C GLU A 69 -1.44 -5.23 13.43
N VAL A 70 -0.37 -5.67 12.76
CA VAL A 70 -0.34 -5.81 11.29
C VAL A 70 -1.42 -6.78 10.82
N GLU A 71 -1.56 -7.94 11.47
CA GLU A 71 -2.59 -8.94 11.14
C GLU A 71 -4.01 -8.39 11.36
N LYS A 72 -4.25 -7.65 12.45
CA LYS A 72 -5.56 -7.02 12.70
C LYS A 72 -5.89 -5.98 11.64
N MET A 73 -4.92 -5.17 11.25
CA MET A 73 -5.12 -4.09 10.27
C MET A 73 -5.33 -4.65 8.86
N ASP A 74 -4.61 -5.72 8.49
CA ASP A 74 -4.82 -6.46 7.23
C ASP A 74 -6.21 -7.11 7.18
N ALA A 75 -6.61 -7.77 8.28
CA ALA A 75 -7.95 -8.35 8.41
C ALA A 75 -9.05 -7.28 8.29
N LEU A 76 -8.90 -6.14 8.97
CA LEU A 76 -9.81 -4.99 8.89
C LEU A 76 -9.89 -4.41 7.48
N LEU A 77 -8.76 -4.26 6.78
CA LEU A 77 -8.73 -3.79 5.40
C LEU A 77 -9.43 -4.77 4.47
N SER A 78 -9.19 -6.07 4.64
CA SER A 78 -9.84 -7.13 3.87
C SER A 78 -11.36 -7.13 4.12
N LEU A 79 -11.80 -6.91 5.35
CA LEU A 79 -13.22 -6.78 5.71
C LEU A 79 -13.88 -5.56 5.05
N ALA A 80 -13.19 -4.41 5.08
CA ALA A 80 -13.70 -3.16 4.52
C ALA A 80 -13.84 -3.21 2.99
N ILE A 81 -12.96 -3.96 2.31
CA ILE A 81 -12.99 -4.08 0.84
C ILE A 81 -14.03 -5.11 0.39
N THR A 82 -14.21 -6.20 1.14
CA THR A 82 -15.12 -7.29 0.75
C THR A 82 -16.53 -7.14 1.32
N GLY A 83 -16.75 -6.29 2.33
CA GLY A 83 -18.04 -6.20 3.02
C GLY A 83 -18.52 -7.54 3.56
N GLY A 84 -17.58 -8.46 3.86
CA GLY A 84 -17.84 -9.86 4.12
C GLY A 84 -18.03 -10.14 5.61
N ASP A 85 -19.21 -10.66 5.93
CA ASP A 85 -19.62 -11.13 7.25
C ASP A 85 -18.66 -12.22 7.79
N ASP A 86 -18.42 -12.21 9.10
CA ASP A 86 -17.70 -13.21 9.91
C ASP A 86 -18.27 -14.64 9.81
N SER A 87 -18.32 -15.23 8.62
CA SER A 87 -18.75 -16.61 8.37
C SER A 87 -17.61 -17.46 7.85
N TRP A 88 -16.57 -17.58 8.69
CA TRP A 88 -15.65 -18.72 8.67
C TRP A 88 -15.00 -18.91 10.04
N ILE A 89 -15.85 -19.20 11.03
CA ILE A 89 -15.50 -20.03 12.19
C ILE A 89 -15.80 -21.49 11.82
#